data_AF-A0A7X2ZF59-F1
#
_entry.id   AF-A0A7X2ZF59-F1
#
_cell.length_a   1.000
_cell.length_b   1.000
_cell.length_c   1.000
_cell.angle_alpha   90.00
_cell.angle_beta   90.00
_cell.angle_gamma   90.00
#
_symmetry.space_group_name_H-M   'P 1'
#
loop_
_entity.id
_entity.type
_entity.pdbx_description
1 polymer ?
#
loop_
_entity_poly.entity_id
_entity_poly.type
_entity_poly.pdbx_seq_one_letter_code
_entity_poly.pdbx_strand_id
1 'polypeptide(L)'
;MAVKHRIKCDGSEVMVREEEGSYILSIQASSNPLGFGSLLEAFPNQDEAVRAAEKFCMMLAVAKERGYYLENGYFVKPEKERIPVNVCLQQDELTEESWIIRLERV
;
A
#
# COMPACT_ATOMS: atom_id res chain seq x y z
N MET A 1 14.81 9.15 -12.73
CA MET A 1 13.86 8.76 -11.66
C MET A 1 13.58 9.97 -10.78
N ALA A 2 12.31 10.35 -10.63
CA ALA A 2 11.89 11.48 -9.79
C ALA A 2 10.74 11.04 -8.87
N VAL A 3 10.78 11.47 -7.60
CA VAL A 3 9.65 11.28 -6.67
C VAL A 3 8.57 12.28 -7.05
N LYS A 4 7.38 11.78 -7.40
CA LYS A 4 6.22 12.60 -7.80
C LYS A 4 5.28 12.87 -6.64
N HIS A 5 5.18 11.91 -5.72
CA HIS A 5 4.28 11.99 -4.58
C HIS A 5 4.83 11.20 -3.40
N ARG A 6 4.50 11.64 -2.18
CA ARG A 6 5.00 11.08 -0.94
C ARG A 6 4.03 11.34 0.20
N ILE A 7 3.61 10.29 0.88
CA ILE A 7 2.65 10.33 1.99
C ILE A 7 3.23 9.60 3.19
N LYS A 8 3.11 10.17 4.39
CA LYS A 8 3.40 9.48 5.65
C LYS A 8 2.23 8.58 6.02
N CYS A 9 2.52 7.34 6.40
CA CYS A 9 1.51 6.34 6.71
C CYS A 9 1.93 5.39 7.84
N ASP A 10 1.34 5.53 9.03
CA ASP A 10 1.54 4.65 10.20
C ASP A 10 3.00 4.25 10.47
N GLY A 11 3.89 5.23 10.62
CA GLY A 11 5.32 4.98 10.85
C GLY A 11 6.08 4.48 9.61
N SER A 12 5.43 4.47 8.45
CA SER A 12 6.00 4.21 7.13
C SER A 12 5.83 5.43 6.23
N GLU A 13 6.45 5.40 5.06
CA GLU A 13 6.32 6.40 4.02
C GLU A 13 6.01 5.69 2.70
N VAL A 14 4.99 6.16 2.01
CA VAL A 14 4.55 5.65 0.71
C VAL A 14 4.96 6.66 -0.35
N MET A 15 5.58 6.20 -1.43
CA MET A 15 6.13 7.04 -2.48
C MET A 15 5.68 6.58 -3.86
N VAL A 16 5.34 7.56 -4.71
CA VAL A 16 5.13 7.39 -6.14
C VAL A 16 6.34 7.95 -6.87
N ARG A 17 6.96 7.14 -7.73
CA ARG A 17 8.15 7.51 -8.50
C ARG A 17 7.93 7.22 -9.98
N GLU A 18 8.44 8.10 -10.84
CA GLU A 18 8.44 7.85 -12.28
C GLU A 18 9.68 7.05 -12.70
N GLU A 19 9.45 5.91 -13.37
CA GLU A 19 10.47 4.98 -13.87
C GLU A 19 10.06 4.42 -15.23
N GLU A 20 10.87 4.67 -16.26
CA GLU A 20 10.70 4.14 -17.63
C GLU A 20 9.28 4.30 -18.23
N GLY A 21 8.61 5.42 -17.93
CA GLY A 21 7.25 5.71 -18.42
C GLY A 21 6.12 5.08 -17.58
N SER A 22 6.47 4.46 -16.44
CA SER A 22 5.52 3.96 -15.44
C SER A 22 5.67 4.71 -14.11
N TYR A 23 4.67 4.55 -13.24
CA TYR A 23 4.60 5.15 -11.92
C TYR A 23 4.63 4.06 -10.86
N ILE A 24 5.76 3.98 -10.17
CA ILE A 24 6.06 2.95 -9.17
C ILE A 24 5.58 3.39 -7.80
N LEU A 25 4.68 2.61 -7.21
CA LEU A 25 4.24 2.76 -5.83
C LEU A 25 5.11 1.89 -4.92
N SER A 26 5.69 2.49 -3.89
CA SER A 26 6.61 1.81 -2.97
C SER A 26 6.40 2.27 -1.52
N ILE A 27 6.75 1.41 -0.57
CA ILE A 27 6.67 1.68 0.88
C ILE A 27 8.03 1.48 1.54
N GLN A 28 8.39 2.39 2.45
CA GLN A 28 9.55 2.24 3.32
C GLN A 28 9.20 2.55 4.78
N ALA A 29 9.96 1.97 5.73
CA ALA A 29 9.86 2.36 7.12
C ALA A 29 10.41 3.79 7.32
N SER A 30 9.73 4.61 8.12
CA SER A 30 10.21 5.97 8.41
C SER A 30 11.43 5.99 9.33
N SER A 31 11.62 4.93 10.13
CA SER A 31 12.73 4.82 11.09
C SER A 31 14.03 4.29 10.47
N ASN A 32 13.93 3.48 9.41
CA ASN A 32 15.09 2.93 8.71
C ASN A 32 14.77 2.76 7.21
N PRO A 33 14.77 3.86 6.44
CA PRO A 33 14.49 3.82 5.01
C PRO A 33 15.65 3.12 4.26
N LEU A 34 15.32 2.10 3.48
CA LEU A 34 16.28 1.41 2.61
C LEU A 34 16.01 1.80 1.16
N GLY A 35 16.81 2.74 0.65
CA GLY A 35 16.69 3.25 -0.71
C GLY A 35 15.32 3.86 -0.97
N PHE A 36 14.54 3.22 -1.84
CA PHE A 36 13.16 3.63 -2.13
C PHE A 36 12.10 2.69 -1.57
N GLY A 37 12.50 1.77 -0.70
CA GLY A 37 11.59 0.81 -0.09
C GLY A 37 11.18 -0.34 -1.00
N SER A 38 10.18 -1.09 -0.53
CA SER A 38 9.62 -2.24 -1.22
C SER A 38 8.57 -1.82 -2.24
N LEU A 39 8.62 -2.43 -3.42
CA LEU A 39 7.60 -2.27 -4.45
C LEU A 39 6.24 -2.79 -3.95
N LEU A 40 5.18 -2.02 -4.17
CA LEU A 40 3.81 -2.44 -3.95
C LEU A 40 3.11 -2.76 -5.27
N GLU A 41 3.19 -1.85 -6.24
CA GLU A 41 2.58 -1.98 -7.58
C GLU A 41 3.17 -0.94 -8.55
N ALA A 42 3.02 -1.18 -9.85
CA ALA A 42 3.34 -0.24 -10.92
C ALA A 42 2.08 0.18 -11.69
N PHE A 43 1.94 1.47 -11.98
CA PHE A 43 0.79 2.03 -12.68
C PHE A 43 1.21 2.73 -13.97
N PRO A 44 0.36 2.72 -15.02
CA PRO A 44 0.63 3.44 -16.26
C PRO A 44 0.42 4.97 -16.12
N ASN A 45 -0.32 5.41 -15.10
CA ASN A 45 -0.72 6.81 -14.92
C ASN A 45 -0.36 7.33 -13.51
N GLN A 46 0.13 8.59 -13.43
CA GLN A 46 0.49 9.24 -12.18
C GLN A 46 -0.69 9.38 -11.22
N ASP A 47 -1.84 9.85 -11.70
CA ASP A 47 -3.02 10.12 -10.89
C ASP A 47 -3.60 8.81 -10.32
N GLU A 48 -3.47 7.72 -11.06
CA GLU A 48 -3.81 6.38 -10.59
C GLU A 48 -2.86 5.93 -9.47
N ALA A 49 -1.55 6.10 -9.65
CA ALA A 49 -0.57 5.77 -8.62
C ALA A 49 -0.74 6.62 -7.34
N VAL A 50 -1.08 7.90 -7.48
CA VAL A 50 -1.33 8.80 -6.34
C VAL A 50 -2.58 8.38 -5.58
N ARG A 51 -3.69 8.11 -6.27
CA ARG A 51 -4.92 7.58 -5.64
C ARG A 51 -4.67 6.23 -4.96
N ALA A 52 -3.89 5.36 -5.59
CA ALA A 52 -3.48 4.09 -5.00
C ALA A 52 -2.63 4.28 -3.74
N ALA A 53 -1.77 5.31 -3.69
CA ALA A 53 -0.98 5.63 -2.50
C ALA A 53 -1.84 6.06 -1.30
N GLU A 54 -2.82 6.93 -1.53
CA GLU A 54 -3.77 7.37 -0.49
C GLU A 54 -4.61 6.20 0.01
N LYS A 55 -5.17 5.42 -0.92
CA LYS A 55 -5.95 4.23 -0.63
C LYS A 55 -5.14 3.19 0.15
N PHE A 56 -3.90 2.93 -0.27
CA PHE A 56 -3.01 2.03 0.44
C PHE A 56 -2.79 2.49 1.87
N CYS A 57 -2.66 3.79 2.09
CA CYS A 57 -2.42 4.29 3.43
C CYS A 57 -3.62 4.06 4.36
N MET A 58 -4.82 4.35 3.89
CA MET A 58 -6.06 3.99 4.60
C MET A 58 -6.11 2.48 4.91
N MET A 59 -5.83 1.63 3.91
CA MET A 59 -5.85 0.17 4.11
C MET A 59 -4.86 -0.29 5.17
N LEU A 60 -3.65 0.29 5.18
CA LEU A 60 -2.59 -0.06 6.12
C LEU A 60 -2.95 0.32 7.55
N ALA A 61 -3.51 1.52 7.76
CA ALA A 61 -3.98 1.97 9.07
C ALA A 61 -4.99 1.00 9.67
N VAL A 62 -6.07 0.75 8.91
CA VAL A 62 -7.19 -0.12 9.28
C VAL A 62 -6.75 -1.56 9.54
N ALA A 63 -5.82 -2.06 8.72
CA ALA A 63 -5.24 -3.39 8.85
C ALA A 63 -4.43 -3.52 10.15
N LYS A 64 -3.56 -2.55 10.45
CA LYS A 64 -2.74 -2.52 11.68
C LYS A 64 -3.58 -2.51 12.94
N GLU A 65 -4.65 -1.71 12.98
CA GLU A 65 -5.59 -1.69 14.11
C GLU A 65 -6.23 -3.06 14.38
N ARG A 66 -6.33 -3.91 13.35
CA ARG A 66 -6.90 -5.26 13.43
C ARG A 66 -5.84 -6.35 13.61
N GLY A 67 -4.59 -5.97 13.87
CA GLY A 67 -3.47 -6.89 14.11
C GLY A 67 -2.87 -7.50 12.84
N TYR A 68 -3.18 -6.95 11.67
CA TYR A 68 -2.46 -7.28 10.44
C TYR A 68 -1.18 -6.45 10.32
N TYR A 69 -0.16 -7.01 9.67
CA TYR A 69 1.07 -6.31 9.31
C TYR A 69 1.41 -6.56 7.83
N LEU A 70 2.33 -5.75 7.30
CA LEU A 70 2.83 -5.93 5.94
C LEU A 70 4.02 -6.87 5.93
N GLU A 71 3.98 -7.86 5.03
CA GLU A 71 5.10 -8.74 4.77
C GLU A 71 5.13 -9.10 3.28
N ASN A 72 6.23 -8.74 2.59
CA ASN A 72 6.49 -9.10 1.20
C ASN A 72 5.34 -8.80 0.21
N GLY A 73 4.65 -7.67 0.36
CA GLY A 73 3.53 -7.30 -0.52
C GLY A 73 2.19 -7.92 -0.11
N TYR A 74 2.08 -8.47 1.09
CA TYR A 74 0.84 -9.02 1.65
C TYR A 74 0.49 -8.36 2.98
N PHE A 75 -0.81 -8.22 3.24
CA PHE A 75 -1.32 -8.08 4.60
C PHE A 75 -1.40 -9.47 5.24
N VAL A 76 -0.78 -9.62 6.40
CA VAL A 76 -0.65 -10.88 7.12
C VAL A 76 -1.11 -10.71 8.56
N LYS A 77 -1.84 -11.70 9.07
CA LYS A 77 -2.18 -11.85 10.48
C LYS A 77 -2.01 -13.33 10.85
N PRO A 78 -1.52 -13.67 12.05
CA PRO A 78 -1.41 -15.07 12.46
C PRO A 78 -2.75 -15.79 12.31
N GLU A 79 -2.70 -17.02 11.78
CA GLU A 79 -3.87 -17.89 11.58
C GLU A 79 -4.93 -17.38 10.58
N LYS A 80 -4.63 -16.30 9.83
CA LYS A 80 -5.49 -15.78 8.76
C LYS A 80 -4.83 -15.94 7.40
N GLU A 81 -5.64 -15.98 6.35
CA GLU A 81 -5.11 -16.01 4.97
C GLU A 81 -4.38 -14.71 4.65
N ARG A 82 -3.30 -14.81 3.87
CA ARG A 82 -2.53 -13.64 3.44
C ARG A 82 -3.30 -12.91 2.34
N ILE A 83 -3.41 -11.59 2.44
CA ILE A 83 -4.14 -10.78 1.47
C ILE A 83 -3.13 -10.02 0.60
N PRO A 84 -3.04 -10.30 -0.71
CA PRO A 84 -2.09 -9.63 -1.60
C PRO A 84 -2.45 -8.15 -1.82
N VAL A 85 -1.48 -7.26 -1.61
CA VAL A 85 -1.69 -5.79 -1.68
C VAL A 85 -2.08 -5.35 -3.09
N ASN A 86 -1.42 -5.86 -4.12
CA ASN A 86 -1.71 -5.52 -5.52
C ASN A 86 -3.18 -5.74 -5.90
N VAL A 87 -3.76 -6.87 -5.49
CA VAL A 87 -5.18 -7.17 -5.72
C VAL A 87 -6.08 -6.16 -5.01
N CYS A 88 -5.73 -5.73 -3.79
CA CYS A 88 -6.49 -4.70 -3.10
C CYS A 88 -6.38 -3.34 -3.80
N LEU A 89 -5.22 -2.98 -4.35
CA LEU A 89 -5.02 -1.71 -5.03
C LEU A 89 -5.85 -1.61 -6.32
N GLN A 90 -5.97 -2.70 -7.08
CA GLN A 90 -6.73 -2.77 -8.33
C GLN A 90 -8.26 -2.72 -8.16
N GLN A 91 -8.79 -2.76 -6.93
CA GLN A 91 -10.24 -2.68 -6.70
C GLN A 91 -10.74 -1.24 -6.62
N ASP A 92 -11.32 -0.69 -7.69
CA ASP A 92 -11.72 0.72 -7.76
C ASP A 92 -12.61 1.20 -6.60
N GLU A 93 -13.51 0.35 -6.07
CA GLU A 93 -14.50 0.74 -5.06
C GLU A 93 -14.21 0.22 -3.64
N LEU A 94 -12.95 -0.05 -3.30
CA LEU A 94 -12.62 -0.49 -1.94
C LEU A 94 -12.64 0.69 -0.96
N THR A 95 -13.77 0.85 -0.26
CA THR A 95 -13.96 1.78 0.86
C THR A 95 -13.38 1.22 2.16
N GLU A 96 -13.17 2.09 3.15
CA GLU A 96 -12.78 1.69 4.50
C GLU A 96 -13.71 0.61 5.09
N GLU A 97 -15.03 0.82 5.04
CA GLU A 97 -16.01 -0.15 5.54
C GLU A 97 -15.92 -1.51 4.84
N SER A 98 -15.80 -1.51 3.50
CA SER A 98 -15.67 -2.75 2.73
C SER A 98 -14.38 -3.50 3.05
N TRP A 99 -13.31 -2.74 3.35
CA TRP A 99 -12.02 -3.30 3.74
C TRP A 99 -12.07 -3.92 5.14
N ILE A 100 -12.74 -3.27 6.09
CA ILE A 100 -12.99 -3.81 7.43
C ILE A 100 -13.70 -5.16 7.35
N ILE A 101 -14.80 -5.21 6.59
CA ILE A 101 -15.58 -6.45 6.40
C ILE A 101 -14.71 -7.56 5.81
N ARG A 102 -13.83 -7.21 4.84
CA ARG A 102 -12.91 -8.18 4.24
C ARG A 102 -11.90 -8.72 5.26
N LEU A 103 -11.31 -7.87 6.08
CA LEU A 103 -10.34 -8.28 7.12
C LEU A 103 -10.93 -9.16 8.22
N GLU A 104 -12.23 -9.06 8.48
CA GLU A 104 -12.93 -9.87 9.48
C GLU A 104 -13.36 -11.25 8.94
N ARG A 105 -13.65 -11.33 7.63
CA ARG A 105 -14.08 -12.57 6.97
C ARG A 105 -12.92 -13.53 6.70
N VAL A 106 -11.77 -12.98 6.31
CA VAL A 106 -10.53 -13.73 6.03
C VAL A 106 -9.90 -14.12 7.35
#